data_AF-A0ABD6NZ36-F1
#
_entry.id   AF-A0ABD6NZ36-F1
#
_cell.length_a   1.000
_cell.length_b   1.000
_cell.length_c   1.000
_cell.angle_alpha   90.00
_cell.angle_beta   90.00
_cell.angle_gamma   90.00
#
_symmetry.space_group_name_H-M   'P 1'
#
loop_
_entity.id
_entity.type
_entity.pdbx_description
1 polymer ?
#
loop_
_entity_poly.entity_id
_entity_poly.type
_entity_poly.pdbx_seq_one_letter_code
_entity_poly.pdbx_strand_id
1 'polypeptide(L)'
;MNVVSRIVLLPIVVTTAAVVSLHGPARADPPPTQVITTVAVGPNGQPINGYREATGPDSVGRASDCSTAAPAAVADNVYSCTPTAAGAATCWPSTPGSLLCVDNPWTMSMHRVLYDGPLPPVRANVNPDPFALTLDDGTRCLLRNGGAWGGRADGYVGVYGCGNPGSNPAVLVRPDAAPGTCIDRSSPAWTVKVGQLGRPDAVFPPPETRTVTAVWLAGGKAGQ
;
A
#
# COMPACT_ATOMS: atom_id res chain seq x y z
N MET A 1 29.46 -93.47 -19.65
CA MET A 1 30.73 -92.81 -19.30
C MET A 1 30.43 -91.50 -18.61
N ASN A 2 30.86 -91.38 -17.35
CA ASN A 2 30.69 -90.21 -16.49
C ASN A 2 31.51 -89.03 -16.99
N VAL A 3 30.94 -87.82 -17.02
CA VAL A 3 31.64 -86.58 -16.66
C VAL A 3 30.66 -85.63 -15.99
N VAL A 4 30.97 -85.30 -14.73
CA VAL A 4 30.36 -84.27 -13.89
C VAL A 4 30.90 -82.90 -14.33
N SER A 5 30.07 -81.85 -14.43
CA SER A 5 30.58 -80.48 -14.45
C SER A 5 29.62 -79.44 -13.85
N ARG A 6 29.95 -79.08 -12.60
CA ARG A 6 29.84 -77.79 -11.88
C ARG A 6 28.69 -76.84 -12.26
N ILE A 7 27.68 -76.79 -11.39
CA ILE A 7 26.71 -75.69 -11.30
C ILE A 7 27.38 -74.50 -10.61
N VAL A 8 27.49 -73.38 -11.32
CA VAL A 8 27.89 -72.09 -10.76
C VAL A 8 26.61 -71.32 -10.43
N LEU A 9 26.36 -71.07 -9.14
CA LEU A 9 25.31 -70.17 -8.67
C LEU A 9 25.76 -68.72 -8.93
N LEU A 10 25.11 -68.05 -9.87
CA LEU A 10 25.23 -66.60 -10.08
C LEU A 10 24.22 -65.89 -9.16
N PRO A 11 24.65 -64.93 -8.31
CA PRO A 11 23.71 -64.12 -7.55
C PRO A 11 23.03 -63.11 -8.50
N ILE A 12 21.70 -63.17 -8.56
CA ILE A 12 20.87 -62.17 -9.25
C ILE A 12 20.88 -60.91 -8.36
N VAL A 13 21.64 -59.89 -8.75
CA VAL A 13 21.56 -58.56 -8.14
C VAL A 13 20.37 -57.84 -8.78
N VAL A 14 19.26 -57.77 -8.05
CA VAL A 14 18.11 -56.92 -8.43
C VAL A 14 18.43 -55.49 -8.01
N THR A 15 18.89 -54.67 -8.95
CA THR A 15 19.02 -53.23 -8.76
C THR A 15 17.63 -52.58 -8.84
N THR A 16 17.03 -52.31 -7.70
CA THR A 16 15.86 -51.42 -7.59
C THR A 16 16.29 -49.99 -7.90
N ALA A 17 16.00 -49.51 -9.12
CA ALA A 17 16.13 -48.11 -9.46
C ALA A 17 15.07 -47.31 -8.69
N ALA A 18 15.46 -46.73 -7.55
CA ALA A 18 14.63 -45.76 -6.84
C ALA A 18 14.51 -44.50 -7.71
N VAL A 19 13.34 -44.31 -8.33
CA VAL A 19 12.99 -43.07 -9.02
C VAL A 19 12.74 -42.02 -7.96
N VAL A 20 13.80 -41.32 -7.53
CA VAL A 20 13.67 -40.16 -6.64
C VAL A 20 13.13 -39.02 -7.50
N SER A 21 11.81 -38.87 -7.54
CA SER A 21 11.19 -37.65 -8.04
C SER A 21 11.66 -36.50 -7.15
N LEU A 22 12.61 -35.70 -7.64
CA LEU A 22 12.94 -34.39 -7.07
C LEU A 22 11.73 -33.47 -7.25
N HIS A 23 10.73 -33.64 -6.39
CA HIS A 23 9.76 -32.59 -6.13
C HIS A 23 10.54 -31.53 -5.35
N GLY A 24 11.05 -30.52 -6.06
CA GLY A 24 11.51 -29.29 -5.42
C GLY A 24 10.42 -28.79 -4.47
N PRO A 25 10.78 -28.13 -3.36
CA PRO A 25 9.79 -27.66 -2.40
C PRO A 25 8.73 -26.86 -3.15
N ALA A 26 7.47 -27.28 -3.06
CA ALA A 26 6.35 -26.49 -3.55
C ALA A 26 6.46 -25.13 -2.86
N ARG A 27 6.79 -24.09 -3.63
CA ARG A 27 6.79 -22.73 -3.13
C ARG A 27 5.33 -22.41 -2.83
N ALA A 28 4.99 -22.32 -1.55
CA ALA A 28 3.65 -21.91 -1.14
C ALA A 28 3.33 -20.56 -1.80
N ASP A 29 2.10 -20.41 -2.29
CA ASP A 29 1.64 -19.13 -2.82
C ASP A 29 1.80 -18.05 -1.74
N PRO A 30 2.17 -16.81 -2.13
CA PRO A 30 2.24 -15.71 -1.18
C PRO A 30 0.89 -15.54 -0.46
N PRO A 31 0.90 -15.20 0.84
CA PRO A 31 -0.35 -14.95 1.56
C PRO A 31 -1.11 -13.79 0.91
N PRO A 32 -2.46 -13.79 0.96
CA PRO A 32 -3.26 -12.68 0.47
C PRO A 32 -2.90 -11.36 1.15
N THR A 33 -2.98 -10.26 0.41
CA THR A 33 -2.77 -8.91 0.96
C THR A 33 -3.85 -8.59 2.00
N GLN A 34 -3.43 -8.16 3.18
CA GLN A 34 -4.34 -7.74 4.22
C GLN A 34 -4.93 -6.36 3.90
N VAL A 35 -6.26 -6.28 3.78
CA VAL A 35 -6.97 -5.01 3.59
C VAL A 35 -7.50 -4.52 4.93
N ILE A 36 -7.01 -3.36 5.39
CA ILE A 36 -7.37 -2.77 6.68
C ILE A 36 -8.24 -1.55 6.43
N THR A 37 -9.49 -1.61 6.90
CA THR A 37 -10.39 -0.43 6.87
C THR A 37 -10.20 0.38 8.14
N THR A 38 -9.70 1.59 8.00
CA THR A 38 -9.40 2.51 9.10
C THR A 38 -10.64 3.27 9.51
N VAL A 39 -11.01 3.17 10.79
CA VAL A 39 -12.01 4.02 11.42
C VAL A 39 -11.28 4.84 12.49
N ALA A 40 -10.83 6.04 12.12
CA ALA A 40 -9.95 6.87 12.96
C ALA A 40 -10.70 7.92 13.79
N VAL A 41 -11.95 8.25 13.42
CA VAL A 41 -12.73 9.32 14.06
C VAL A 41 -14.05 8.79 14.60
N GLY A 42 -14.31 9.12 15.86
CA GLY A 42 -15.52 8.75 16.60
C GLY A 42 -16.73 9.60 16.24
N PRO A 43 -17.93 9.26 16.75
CA PRO A 43 -19.18 9.92 16.39
C PRO A 43 -19.20 11.42 16.70
N ASN A 44 -18.41 11.91 17.66
CA ASN A 44 -18.35 13.32 18.04
C ASN A 44 -17.15 14.06 17.41
N GLY A 45 -16.47 13.46 16.42
CA GLY A 45 -15.35 14.09 15.73
C GLY A 45 -14.00 13.97 16.44
N GLN A 46 -13.90 13.15 17.48
CA GLN A 46 -12.67 12.89 18.23
C GLN A 46 -11.86 11.73 17.64
N PRO A 47 -10.52 11.70 17.77
CA PRO A 47 -9.73 10.52 17.43
C PRO A 47 -10.15 9.29 18.25
N ILE A 48 -10.17 8.10 17.64
CA ILE A 48 -10.48 6.81 18.29
C ILE A 48 -9.54 5.70 17.80
N ASN A 49 -9.67 4.48 18.33
CA ASN A 49 -8.92 3.29 17.90
C ASN A 49 -7.38 3.48 17.95
N GLY A 50 -6.91 4.24 18.94
CA GLY A 50 -5.48 4.52 19.15
C GLY A 50 -4.94 5.71 18.35
N TYR A 51 -5.73 6.27 17.42
CA TYR A 51 -5.36 7.52 16.75
C TYR A 51 -5.32 8.68 17.72
N ARG A 52 -4.35 9.58 17.51
CA ARG A 52 -4.19 10.83 18.27
C ARG A 52 -3.87 11.98 17.33
N GLU A 53 -4.37 13.15 17.68
CA GLU A 53 -4.00 14.41 17.04
C GLU A 53 -2.57 14.79 17.48
N ALA A 54 -1.72 15.16 16.52
CA ALA A 54 -0.38 15.64 16.76
C ALA A 54 -0.44 17.03 17.41
N THR A 55 0.41 17.26 18.42
CA THR A 55 0.48 18.52 19.15
C THR A 55 1.60 19.41 18.59
N GLY A 56 1.27 20.64 18.18
CA GLY A 56 2.25 21.64 17.74
C GLY A 56 1.63 22.76 16.91
N PRO A 57 2.29 23.93 16.75
CA PRO A 57 1.76 25.04 15.96
C PRO A 57 1.60 24.70 14.46
N ASP A 58 2.40 23.76 13.94
CA ASP A 58 2.36 23.32 12.54
C ASP A 58 1.40 22.14 12.30
N SER A 59 0.67 21.66 13.33
CA SER A 59 -0.28 20.54 13.20
C SER A 59 -1.67 20.96 12.74
N VAL A 60 -1.83 22.22 12.33
CA VAL A 60 -3.10 22.77 11.85
C VAL A 60 -2.94 23.29 10.42
N GLY A 61 -3.44 22.52 9.45
CA GLY A 61 -3.58 22.96 8.07
C GLY A 61 -4.83 23.82 7.86
N ARG A 62 -4.90 24.56 6.74
CA ARG A 62 -6.13 25.24 6.30
C ARG A 62 -6.48 24.84 4.88
N ALA A 63 -7.68 24.31 4.70
CA ALA A 63 -8.23 23.96 3.41
C ALA A 63 -9.09 25.11 2.85
N SER A 64 -9.05 25.27 1.53
CA SER A 64 -9.93 26.16 0.77
C SER A 64 -11.10 25.43 0.10
N ASP A 65 -10.95 24.12 -0.17
CA ASP A 65 -12.02 23.30 -0.75
C ASP A 65 -11.91 21.86 -0.25
N CYS A 66 -13.05 21.26 0.11
CA CYS A 66 -13.20 19.87 0.55
C CYS A 66 -14.35 19.19 -0.22
N SER A 67 -14.51 19.49 -1.51
CA SER A 67 -15.59 18.94 -2.36
C SER A 67 -15.31 17.54 -2.93
N THR A 68 -14.14 16.97 -2.66
CA THR A 68 -13.66 15.73 -3.28
C THR A 68 -13.53 14.59 -2.28
N ALA A 69 -13.90 13.38 -2.67
CA ALA A 69 -13.69 12.18 -1.88
C ALA A 69 -12.19 11.85 -1.75
N ALA A 70 -11.75 11.41 -0.57
CA ALA A 70 -10.38 10.93 -0.41
C ALA A 70 -10.12 9.73 -1.33
N PRO A 71 -8.96 9.63 -2.01
CA PRO A 71 -8.63 8.47 -2.85
C PRO A 71 -8.82 7.13 -2.13
N ALA A 72 -8.50 7.09 -0.83
CA ALA A 72 -8.62 5.89 0.01
C ALA A 72 -10.03 5.60 0.55
N ALA A 73 -11.03 6.45 0.26
CA ALA A 73 -12.37 6.34 0.82
C ALA A 73 -13.11 5.08 0.35
N VAL A 74 -13.47 4.22 1.31
CA VAL A 74 -14.43 3.11 1.13
C VAL A 74 -15.80 3.41 1.73
N ALA A 75 -15.97 4.58 2.33
CA ALA A 75 -17.23 5.10 2.84
C ALA A 75 -17.43 6.55 2.39
N ASP A 76 -18.69 6.97 2.32
CA ASP A 76 -19.04 8.36 2.03
C ASP A 76 -18.48 9.31 3.10
N ASN A 77 -18.37 10.58 2.77
CA ASN A 77 -17.95 11.65 3.69
C ASN A 77 -16.54 11.43 4.30
N VAL A 78 -15.64 10.85 3.51
CA VAL A 78 -14.20 10.90 3.73
C VAL A 78 -13.59 11.78 2.65
N TYR A 79 -12.86 12.81 3.05
CA TYR A 79 -12.53 13.95 2.22
C TYR A 79 -11.06 14.01 1.86
N SER A 80 -10.77 14.44 0.63
CA SER A 80 -9.52 15.08 0.28
C SER A 80 -9.77 16.56 0.05
N CYS A 81 -8.94 17.40 0.66
CA CYS A 81 -9.08 18.85 0.59
C CYS A 81 -7.87 19.51 -0.09
N THR A 82 -8.12 20.68 -0.67
CA THR A 82 -7.10 21.52 -1.31
C THR A 82 -6.81 22.77 -0.46
N PRO A 83 -5.63 23.39 -0.58
CA PRO A 83 -4.47 22.92 -1.35
C PRO A 83 -3.81 21.70 -0.70
N THR A 84 -3.02 20.93 -1.46
CA THR A 84 -2.27 19.78 -0.91
C THR A 84 -1.31 20.17 0.21
N ALA A 85 -0.90 21.44 0.27
CA ALA A 85 -0.11 22.00 1.36
C ALA A 85 -0.81 21.90 2.73
N ALA A 86 -2.13 21.73 2.77
CA ALA A 86 -2.88 21.48 3.99
C ALA A 86 -2.71 20.05 4.54
N GLY A 87 -2.00 19.14 3.86
CA GLY A 87 -1.83 17.76 4.33
C GLY A 87 -3.09 16.88 4.22
N ALA A 88 -4.15 17.39 3.60
CA ALA A 88 -5.50 16.85 3.70
C ALA A 88 -5.86 15.79 2.62
N ALA A 89 -5.09 14.70 2.51
CA ALA A 89 -5.38 13.64 1.51
C ALA A 89 -6.46 12.64 1.98
N THR A 90 -6.64 12.46 3.29
CA THR A 90 -7.61 11.51 3.85
C THR A 90 -8.09 12.01 5.20
N CYS A 91 -9.29 12.59 5.20
CA CYS A 91 -9.82 13.34 6.34
C CYS A 91 -11.27 12.99 6.66
N TRP A 92 -11.63 13.09 7.94
CA TRP A 92 -12.99 12.91 8.43
C TRP A 92 -13.51 14.19 9.08
N PRO A 93 -14.83 14.44 9.02
CA PRO A 93 -15.45 15.52 9.80
C PRO A 93 -15.12 15.40 11.28
N SER A 94 -14.68 16.50 11.89
CA SER A 94 -14.39 16.60 13.32
C SER A 94 -15.38 17.56 14.00
N THR A 95 -14.90 18.40 14.92
CA THR A 95 -15.63 19.52 15.50
C THR A 95 -15.95 20.58 14.42
N PRO A 96 -16.96 21.44 14.63
CA PRO A 96 -17.36 22.46 13.67
C PRO A 96 -16.18 23.25 13.10
N GLY A 97 -16.16 23.43 11.77
CA GLY A 97 -15.10 24.15 11.05
C GLY A 97 -13.78 23.38 10.90
N SER A 98 -13.76 22.07 11.17
CA SER A 98 -12.53 21.29 11.11
C SER A 98 -12.70 19.83 10.70
N LEU A 99 -11.61 19.26 10.20
CA LEU A 99 -11.45 17.85 9.90
C LEU A 99 -10.24 17.31 10.67
N LEU A 100 -10.23 16.00 10.90
CA LEU A 100 -9.04 15.26 11.32
C LEU A 100 -8.54 14.45 10.14
N CYS A 101 -7.28 14.63 9.78
CA CYS A 101 -6.63 13.99 8.64
C CYS A 101 -5.59 13.00 9.13
N VAL A 102 -5.58 11.78 8.60
CA VAL A 102 -4.57 10.79 8.99
C VAL A 102 -3.22 11.12 8.36
N ASP A 103 -2.17 11.08 9.18
CA ASP A 103 -0.79 11.22 8.71
C ASP A 103 -0.18 9.86 8.43
N ASN A 104 -0.32 8.95 9.39
CA ASN A 104 0.43 7.71 9.41
C ASN A 104 -0.30 6.66 10.26
N PRO A 105 -0.68 5.51 9.69
CA PRO A 105 -1.44 4.49 10.40
C PRO A 105 -0.57 3.67 11.37
N TRP A 106 0.75 3.64 11.18
CA TRP A 106 1.66 2.89 12.06
C TRP A 106 1.99 3.64 13.34
N THR A 107 2.10 4.97 13.27
CA THR A 107 2.23 5.83 14.46
C THR A 107 0.88 6.24 15.02
N MET A 108 -0.23 5.93 14.34
CA MET A 108 -1.59 6.32 14.70
C MET A 108 -1.70 7.83 14.92
N SER A 109 -1.08 8.62 14.03
CA SER A 109 -1.06 10.08 14.12
C SER A 109 -2.00 10.71 13.10
N MET A 110 -2.62 11.81 13.53
CA MET A 110 -3.48 12.67 12.73
C MET A 110 -3.11 14.11 12.96
N HIS A 111 -3.53 15.00 12.07
CA HIS A 111 -3.47 16.44 12.27
C HIS A 111 -4.84 17.05 11.99
N ARG A 112 -5.03 18.29 12.45
CA ARG A 112 -6.28 19.01 12.22
C ARG A 112 -6.17 19.86 10.98
N VAL A 113 -7.26 19.96 10.25
CA VAL A 113 -7.39 20.88 9.12
C VAL A 113 -8.61 21.75 9.34
N LEU A 114 -8.42 23.06 9.27
CA LEU A 114 -9.51 24.04 9.34
C LEU A 114 -10.14 24.20 7.97
N TYR A 115 -11.46 24.31 7.95
CA TYR A 115 -12.24 24.58 6.75
C TYR A 115 -13.49 25.37 7.13
N ASP A 116 -13.61 26.58 6.59
CA ASP A 116 -14.68 27.52 6.97
C ASP A 116 -16.00 27.27 6.21
N GLY A 117 -15.95 26.44 5.16
CA GLY A 117 -17.11 26.10 4.35
C GLY A 117 -17.93 24.93 4.92
N PRO A 118 -19.19 24.75 4.44
CA PRO A 118 -19.91 23.52 4.69
C PRO A 118 -19.23 22.36 3.95
N LEU A 119 -19.17 21.18 4.57
CA LEU A 119 -18.72 19.97 3.90
C LEU A 119 -19.85 19.44 3.01
N PRO A 120 -19.69 19.44 1.67
CA PRO A 120 -20.68 18.84 0.79
C PRO A 120 -20.63 17.31 0.94
N PRO A 121 -21.73 16.59 0.70
CA PRO A 121 -21.67 15.13 0.66
C PRO A 121 -20.74 14.67 -0.46
N VAL A 122 -19.82 13.76 -0.13
CA VAL A 122 -18.92 13.11 -1.11
C VAL A 122 -19.12 11.60 -1.06
N ARG A 123 -19.08 10.95 -2.22
CA ARG A 123 -19.29 9.51 -2.35
C ARG A 123 -17.97 8.75 -2.35
N ALA A 124 -17.96 7.56 -1.76
CA ALA A 124 -16.82 6.66 -1.78
C ALA A 124 -16.35 6.33 -3.21
N ASN A 125 -15.07 6.01 -3.36
CA ASN A 125 -14.52 5.59 -4.66
C ASN A 125 -14.86 4.13 -4.95
N VAL A 126 -15.21 3.84 -6.20
CA VAL A 126 -15.44 2.46 -6.67
C VAL A 126 -14.16 1.62 -6.67
N ASN A 127 -13.01 2.27 -6.92
CA ASN A 127 -11.68 1.67 -6.91
C ASN A 127 -10.76 2.52 -6.02
N PRO A 128 -10.82 2.35 -4.69
CA PRO A 128 -10.09 3.22 -3.77
C PRO A 128 -8.59 2.91 -3.82
N ASP A 129 -7.77 3.97 -3.79
CA ASP A 129 -6.32 3.90 -3.65
C ASP A 129 -5.96 4.01 -2.17
N PRO A 130 -5.41 2.95 -1.53
CA PRO A 130 -5.04 2.97 -0.11
C PRO A 130 -4.18 4.18 0.23
N PHE A 131 -4.35 4.74 1.43
CA PHE A 131 -3.49 5.85 1.88
C PHE A 131 -2.13 5.36 2.39
N ALA A 132 -1.99 4.06 2.67
CA ALA A 132 -0.74 3.45 3.09
C ALA A 132 -0.61 1.99 2.63
N LEU A 133 0.63 1.54 2.44
CA LEU A 133 1.02 0.19 2.05
C LEU A 133 2.18 -0.32 2.91
N THR A 134 2.21 -1.62 3.20
CA THR A 134 3.41 -2.34 3.67
C THR A 134 3.82 -3.35 2.61
N LEU A 135 5.11 -3.38 2.27
CA LEU A 135 5.68 -4.33 1.31
C LEU A 135 6.18 -5.61 2.01
N ASP A 136 6.54 -6.60 1.22
CA ASP A 136 7.08 -7.89 1.67
C ASP A 136 8.41 -7.83 2.44
N ASP A 137 9.22 -6.78 2.24
CA ASP A 137 10.41 -6.51 3.07
C ASP A 137 10.11 -5.64 4.30
N GLY A 138 8.84 -5.34 4.57
CA GLY A 138 8.42 -4.47 5.66
C GLY A 138 8.54 -2.97 5.36
N THR A 139 8.97 -2.59 4.15
CA THR A 139 8.96 -1.19 3.72
C THR A 139 7.56 -0.61 3.79
N ARG A 140 7.45 0.56 4.42
CA ARG A 140 6.20 1.30 4.60
C ARG A 140 6.13 2.40 3.56
N CYS A 141 4.99 2.52 2.90
CA CYS A 141 4.77 3.54 1.88
C CYS A 141 3.49 4.33 2.14
N LEU A 142 3.56 5.66 2.04
CA LEU A 142 2.41 6.56 2.20
C LEU A 142 2.01 7.16 0.85
N LEU A 143 0.71 7.29 0.62
CA LEU A 143 0.18 7.90 -0.59
C LEU A 143 0.70 9.32 -0.74
N ARG A 144 1.10 9.68 -1.94
CA ARG A 144 1.57 11.02 -2.27
C ARG A 144 0.46 12.04 -2.06
N ASN A 145 0.77 13.07 -1.27
CA ASN A 145 -0.06 14.26 -1.12
C ASN A 145 0.75 15.51 -1.47
N GLY A 146 0.66 15.95 -2.72
CA GLY A 146 1.37 17.15 -3.20
C GLY A 146 2.90 17.04 -3.12
N GLY A 147 3.53 18.22 -2.97
CA GLY A 147 4.98 18.38 -2.90
C GLY A 147 5.70 18.23 -4.25
N ALA A 148 6.91 18.78 -4.32
CA ALA A 148 7.83 18.53 -5.41
C ALA A 148 8.44 17.13 -5.26
N TRP A 149 8.27 16.29 -6.28
CA TRP A 149 8.84 14.95 -6.31
C TRP A 149 9.87 14.87 -7.42
N GLY A 150 10.85 14.00 -7.23
CA GLY A 150 11.79 13.64 -8.28
C GLY A 150 11.11 12.96 -9.46
N GLY A 151 11.88 12.79 -10.54
CA GLY A 151 11.49 12.04 -11.72
C GLY A 151 12.51 10.96 -12.06
N ARG A 152 12.35 10.42 -13.25
CA ARG A 152 13.22 9.39 -13.83
C ARG A 152 13.15 9.50 -15.36
N ALA A 153 14.25 9.19 -16.04
CA ALA A 153 14.37 9.26 -17.50
C ALA A 153 13.41 8.31 -18.24
N ASP A 154 13.01 7.22 -17.59
CA ASP A 154 12.08 6.23 -18.13
C ASP A 154 10.60 6.65 -18.03
N GLY A 155 10.33 7.85 -17.50
CA GLY A 155 9.00 8.46 -17.46
C GLY A 155 8.08 7.94 -16.36
N TYR A 156 8.52 7.03 -15.49
CA TYR A 156 7.72 6.63 -14.33
C TYR A 156 7.57 7.76 -13.32
N VAL A 157 6.39 7.85 -12.69
CA VAL A 157 6.08 8.83 -11.64
C VAL A 157 5.74 8.15 -10.32
N GLY A 158 6.07 8.81 -9.21
CA GLY A 158 5.78 8.32 -7.87
C GLY A 158 4.33 8.54 -7.44
N VAL A 159 3.71 7.47 -6.91
CA VAL A 159 2.37 7.46 -6.32
C VAL A 159 2.42 7.29 -4.81
N TYR A 160 3.37 6.50 -4.30
CA TYR A 160 3.63 6.36 -2.87
C TYR A 160 5.09 6.63 -2.56
N GLY A 161 5.35 7.31 -1.45
CA GLY A 161 6.70 7.54 -0.94
C GLY A 161 7.01 6.46 0.06
N CYS A 162 8.10 5.73 -0.15
CA CYS A 162 8.43 4.54 0.62
C CYS A 162 9.63 4.79 1.53
N GLY A 163 9.68 4.08 2.66
CA GLY A 163 10.79 4.14 3.59
C GLY A 163 10.74 5.36 4.51
N ASN A 164 11.92 5.81 4.96
CA ASN A 164 12.02 6.93 5.88
C ASN A 164 11.76 8.26 5.16
N PRO A 165 11.27 9.30 5.88
CA PRO A 165 11.16 10.65 5.32
C PRO A 165 12.46 11.10 4.66
N GLY A 166 12.38 11.64 3.45
CA GLY A 166 13.55 12.08 2.67
C GLY A 166 14.29 10.99 1.91
N SER A 167 13.92 9.71 2.09
CA SER A 167 14.36 8.67 1.15
C SER A 167 13.62 8.79 -0.19
N ASN A 168 14.22 8.24 -1.24
CA ASN A 168 13.72 8.32 -2.61
C ASN A 168 13.17 7.02 -3.24
N PRO A 169 12.97 5.88 -2.55
CA PRO A 169 12.16 4.81 -3.11
C PRO A 169 10.69 5.24 -3.16
N ALA A 170 10.01 4.86 -4.24
CA ALA A 170 8.60 5.12 -4.46
C ALA A 170 7.93 3.92 -5.11
N VAL A 171 6.63 3.77 -4.86
CA VAL A 171 5.78 3.00 -5.76
C VAL A 171 5.56 3.85 -7.02
N LEU A 172 5.82 3.24 -8.17
CA LEU A 172 5.88 3.88 -9.47
C LEU A 172 4.75 3.44 -10.37
N VAL A 173 4.23 4.38 -11.16
CA VAL A 173 3.23 4.11 -12.19
C VAL A 173 3.62 4.84 -13.49
N ARG A 174 3.09 4.37 -14.62
CA ARG A 174 3.17 5.12 -15.87
C ARG A 174 2.27 6.36 -15.81
N PRO A 175 2.66 7.51 -16.40
CA PRO A 175 1.89 8.74 -16.33
C PRO A 175 0.47 8.64 -16.92
N ASP A 176 0.27 7.74 -17.87
CA ASP A 176 -0.98 7.47 -18.58
C ASP A 176 -1.83 6.36 -17.92
N ALA A 177 -1.39 5.83 -16.78
CA ALA A 177 -2.14 4.82 -16.06
C ALA A 177 -3.46 5.38 -15.51
N ALA A 178 -4.52 4.56 -15.59
CA ALA A 178 -5.81 4.93 -15.04
C ALA A 178 -5.75 5.03 -13.49
N PRO A 179 -6.58 5.88 -12.87
CA PRO A 179 -6.72 5.91 -11.41
C PRO A 179 -7.01 4.51 -10.86
N GLY A 180 -6.44 4.14 -9.71
CA GLY A 180 -6.63 2.82 -9.12
C GLY A 180 -5.76 1.69 -9.69
N THR A 181 -4.98 1.89 -10.77
CA THR A 181 -4.20 0.81 -11.41
C THR A 181 -2.73 0.77 -10.99
N CYS A 182 -2.32 1.59 -10.04
CA CYS A 182 -0.95 1.59 -9.48
C CYS A 182 -0.64 0.28 -8.74
N ILE A 183 -1.66 -0.35 -8.18
CA ILE A 183 -1.59 -1.62 -7.47
C ILE A 183 -2.24 -2.69 -8.35
N ASP A 184 -1.51 -3.73 -8.70
CA ASP A 184 -2.06 -4.90 -9.37
C ASP A 184 -2.81 -5.77 -8.36
N ARG A 185 -4.13 -5.86 -8.53
CA ARG A 185 -5.07 -6.62 -7.68
C ARG A 185 -5.64 -7.85 -8.38
N SER A 186 -5.01 -8.30 -9.47
CA SER A 186 -5.48 -9.45 -10.27
C SER A 186 -5.38 -10.80 -9.55
N SER A 187 -4.63 -10.86 -8.45
CA SER A 187 -4.51 -12.04 -7.58
C SER A 187 -4.73 -11.68 -6.11
N PRO A 188 -4.93 -12.66 -5.20
CA PRO A 188 -5.05 -12.39 -3.76
C PRO A 188 -3.84 -11.68 -3.16
N ALA A 189 -2.63 -11.95 -3.68
CA ALA A 189 -1.41 -11.24 -3.31
C ALA A 189 -1.21 -10.07 -4.27
N TRP A 190 -1.50 -8.86 -3.80
CA TRP A 190 -1.37 -7.65 -4.61
C TRP A 190 0.09 -7.31 -4.82
N THR A 191 0.39 -6.67 -5.94
CA THR A 191 1.76 -6.25 -6.26
C THR A 191 1.84 -4.80 -6.71
N VAL A 192 3.02 -4.22 -6.56
CA VAL A 192 3.35 -2.86 -6.99
C VAL A 192 4.70 -2.84 -7.67
N LYS A 193 4.95 -1.80 -8.47
CA LYS A 193 6.27 -1.51 -9.04
C LYS A 193 7.01 -0.53 -8.15
N VAL A 194 8.20 -0.87 -7.67
CA VAL A 194 8.99 -0.04 -6.75
C VAL A 194 10.31 0.33 -7.40
N GLY A 195 10.71 1.59 -7.26
CA GLY A 195 11.99 2.08 -7.76
C GLY A 195 12.35 3.43 -7.17
N GLN A 196 13.52 3.94 -7.55
CA GLN A 196 14.08 5.19 -7.03
C GLN A 196 13.57 6.40 -7.82
N LEU A 197 13.31 7.51 -7.17
CA LEU A 197 13.13 8.82 -7.81
C LEU A 197 14.43 9.64 -7.68
N GLY A 198 14.67 10.52 -8.65
CA GLY A 198 15.85 11.38 -8.67
C GLY A 198 15.59 12.66 -9.45
N ARG A 199 16.60 13.17 -10.15
CA ARG A 199 16.37 14.23 -11.14
C ARG A 199 15.51 13.67 -12.29
N PRO A 200 14.75 14.52 -13.01
CA PRO A 200 13.89 14.05 -14.10
C PRO A 200 14.60 13.23 -15.18
N ASP A 201 15.89 13.49 -15.43
CA ASP A 201 16.76 12.81 -16.39
C ASP A 201 17.57 11.66 -15.79
N ALA A 202 17.38 11.34 -14.50
CA ALA A 202 18.11 10.28 -13.84
C ALA A 202 17.73 8.91 -14.42
N VAL A 203 18.75 8.16 -14.83
CA VAL A 203 18.62 6.77 -15.29
C VAL A 203 18.76 5.84 -14.10
N PHE A 204 17.81 4.93 -13.95
CA PHE A 204 17.77 3.94 -12.89
C PHE A 204 17.42 2.58 -13.46
N PRO A 205 17.68 1.48 -12.73
CA PRO A 205 17.18 0.16 -13.12
C PRO A 205 15.64 0.15 -13.26
N PRO A 206 15.09 -0.78 -14.07
CA PRO A 206 13.64 -0.97 -14.15
C PRO A 206 13.01 -1.19 -12.77
N PRO A 207 11.75 -0.74 -12.55
CA PRO A 207 11.07 -0.96 -11.28
C PRO A 207 10.94 -2.45 -10.93
N GLU A 208 11.23 -2.78 -9.68
CA GLU A 208 11.07 -4.13 -9.14
C GLU A 208 9.59 -4.39 -8.80
N THR A 209 9.13 -5.62 -9.00
CA THR A 209 7.80 -6.02 -8.53
C THR A 209 7.88 -6.46 -7.08
N ARG A 210 7.13 -5.80 -6.19
CA ARG A 210 7.07 -6.15 -4.76
C ARG A 210 5.68 -6.59 -4.38
N THR A 211 5.59 -7.59 -3.50
CA THR A 211 4.31 -8.02 -2.93
C THR A 211 3.88 -7.00 -1.87
N VAL A 212 2.60 -6.67 -1.85
CA VAL A 212 1.99 -5.84 -0.82
C VAL A 212 1.43 -6.76 0.27
N THR A 213 1.91 -6.62 1.49
CA THR A 213 1.47 -7.46 2.62
C THR A 213 0.25 -6.88 3.33
N ALA A 214 0.15 -5.55 3.40
CA ALA A 214 -0.99 -4.87 3.99
C ALA A 214 -1.26 -3.52 3.32
N VAL A 215 -2.53 -3.12 3.31
CA VAL A 215 -2.99 -1.81 2.83
C VAL A 215 -3.97 -1.18 3.81
N TRP A 216 -4.01 0.15 3.85
CA TRP A 216 -4.96 0.90 4.66
C TRP A 216 -5.91 1.73 3.78
N LEU A 217 -7.20 1.42 3.90
CA LEU A 217 -8.32 2.16 3.33
C LEU A 217 -9.00 3.00 4.41
N ALA A 218 -9.76 4.01 4.01
CA ALA A 218 -10.45 4.92 4.92
C ALA A 218 -11.95 4.59 4.98
N GLY A 219 -12.37 4.02 6.11
CA GLY A 219 -13.78 3.79 6.43
C GLY A 219 -14.48 5.08 6.85
N GLY A 220 -15.77 4.99 7.18
CA GLY A 220 -16.55 6.13 7.65
C GLY A 220 -16.15 6.56 9.07
N LYS A 221 -16.69 7.68 9.52
CA LYS A 221 -16.70 8.00 10.95
C LYS A 221 -17.47 6.91 11.71
N ALA A 222 -17.07 6.58 12.93
CA ALA A 222 -17.80 5.57 13.71
C ALA A 222 -19.29 5.98 13.89
N GLY A 223 -20.19 5.02 13.62
CA GLY A 223 -21.64 5.23 13.68
C GLY A 223 -22.27 5.84 12.43
N GLN A 224 -21.52 5.94 11.33
CA GLN A 224 -22.01 6.28 9.99
C GLN A 224 -22.40 5.03 9.21
#